data_AF-A0A3M1F411-F1
#
_entry.id   AF-A0A3M1F411-F1
#
_cell.length_a   1.000
_cell.length_b   1.000
_cell.length_c   1.000
_cell.angle_alpha   90.00
_cell.angle_beta   90.00
_cell.angle_gamma   90.00
#
_symmetry.space_group_name_H-M   'P 1'
#
loop_
_entity.id
_entity.type
_entity.pdbx_description
1 polymer ?
#
loop_
_entity_poly.entity_id
_entity_poly.type
_entity_poly.pdbx_seq_one_letter_code
_entity_poly.pdbx_strand_id
1 'polypeptide(L)'
;KERPIIGENDRAEMLAALACVDFVTIFDEEDPRAFLKMVKPHKHVKSRSGYLGIEEEVVRSGGGEVVLVDDIGGISTSAIIKKIQALPHDRP
;
A
#
# COMPACT_ATOMS: atom_id res chain seq x y z
N LYS A 1 7.52 -18.85 -6.22
CA LYS A 1 6.92 -17.53 -6.56
C LYS A 1 5.42 -17.66 -6.29
N GLU A 2 4.94 -17.16 -5.15
CA GLU A 2 3.55 -17.33 -4.66
C GLU A 2 3.01 -16.02 -4.07
N ARG A 3 3.39 -14.89 -4.66
CA ARG A 3 2.90 -13.57 -4.22
C ARG A 3 2.37 -12.78 -5.43
N PRO A 4 1.31 -11.99 -5.24
CA PRO A 4 0.52 -11.86 -4.00
C PRO A 4 -0.36 -13.10 -3.72
N ILE A 5 -0.70 -13.36 -2.45
CA ILE A 5 -1.61 -14.45 -2.05
C ILE A 5 -3.06 -14.07 -2.35
N ILE A 6 -3.41 -12.80 -2.11
CA ILE A 6 -4.72 -12.22 -2.39
C ILE A 6 -4.60 -11.42 -3.69
N GLY A 7 -5.48 -11.69 -4.67
CA GLY A 7 -5.49 -11.01 -5.96
C GLY A 7 -5.73 -9.51 -5.85
N GLU A 8 -5.41 -8.75 -6.89
CA GLU A 8 -5.56 -7.28 -6.86
C GLU A 8 -7.01 -6.81 -6.70
N ASN A 9 -7.98 -7.48 -7.34
CA ASN A 9 -9.39 -7.13 -7.22
C ASN A 9 -9.90 -7.34 -5.78
N ASP A 10 -9.59 -8.50 -5.18
CA ASP A 10 -9.95 -8.79 -3.79
C ASP A 10 -9.31 -7.79 -2.82
N ARG A 11 -8.03 -7.43 -3.04
CA ARG A 11 -7.36 -6.39 -2.23
C ARG A 11 -8.01 -5.02 -2.41
N ALA A 12 -8.43 -4.68 -3.63
CA ALA A 12 -9.12 -3.42 -3.91
C ALA A 12 -10.49 -3.37 -3.21
N GLU A 13 -11.25 -4.47 -3.23
CA GLU A 13 -12.51 -4.60 -2.49
C GLU A 13 -12.31 -4.44 -0.99
N MET A 14 -11.30 -5.11 -0.42
CA MET A 14 -10.94 -4.97 1.00
C MET A 14 -10.63 -3.50 1.40
N LEU A 15 -9.90 -2.77 0.55
CA LEU A 15 -9.60 -1.36 0.78
C LEU A 15 -10.84 -0.47 0.62
N ALA A 16 -11.68 -0.73 -0.39
CA ALA A 16 -12.91 0.01 -0.64
C ALA A 16 -13.95 -0.16 0.49
N ALA A 17 -13.89 -1.27 1.23
CA ALA A 17 -14.73 -1.51 2.39
C ALA A 17 -14.33 -0.69 3.64
N LEU A 18 -13.18 -0.02 3.64
CA LEU A 18 -12.76 0.82 4.76
C LEU A 18 -13.53 2.14 4.74
N ALA A 19 -14.15 2.49 5.88
CA ALA A 19 -14.98 3.69 6.00
C ALA A 19 -14.25 5.02 5.69
N CYS A 20 -12.92 5.04 5.73
CA CYS A 20 -12.10 6.22 5.42
C CYS A 20 -11.61 6.29 3.97
N VAL A 21 -11.99 5.35 3.11
CA VAL A 21 -11.55 5.27 1.72
C VAL A 21 -12.69 5.71 0.80
N ASP A 22 -12.48 6.79 0.06
CA ASP A 22 -13.44 7.27 -0.95
C ASP A 22 -13.30 6.54 -2.29
N PHE A 23 -12.06 6.28 -2.72
CA PHE A 23 -11.74 5.68 -4.01
C PHE A 23 -10.52 4.76 -3.91
N VAL A 24 -10.56 3.67 -4.70
CA VAL A 24 -9.43 2.76 -4.91
C VAL A 24 -9.14 2.68 -6.40
N THR A 25 -7.86 2.76 -6.76
CA THR A 25 -7.41 2.53 -8.13
C THR A 25 -6.44 1.36 -8.17
N ILE A 26 -6.51 0.58 -9.25
CA ILE A 26 -5.48 -0.39 -9.63
C ILE A 26 -4.73 0.23 -10.81
N PHE A 27 -3.41 0.03 -10.86
CA PHE A 27 -2.56 0.49 -11.94
C PHE A 27 -1.46 -0.56 -12.17
N ASP A 28 -1.09 -0.78 -13.44
CA ASP A 28 -0.17 -1.85 -13.87
C ASP A 28 1.29 -1.38 -13.88
N GLU A 29 1.51 -0.07 -13.84
CA GLU A 29 2.83 0.53 -13.84
C GLU A 29 3.65 0.11 -12.60
N GLU A 30 4.96 -0.07 -12.78
CA GLU A 30 5.87 -0.46 -11.69
C GLU A 30 5.94 0.57 -10.55
N ASP A 31 5.58 1.82 -10.84
CA ASP A 31 5.55 2.91 -9.89
C ASP A 31 4.36 3.86 -10.14
N PRO A 32 3.94 4.64 -9.13
CA PRO A 32 2.71 5.41 -9.23
C PRO A 32 2.88 6.76 -9.94
N ARG A 33 4.05 7.12 -10.51
CA ARG A 33 4.30 8.48 -11.01
C ARG A 33 3.34 8.89 -12.13
N ALA A 34 3.02 7.98 -13.04
CA ALA A 34 2.05 8.23 -14.11
C ALA A 34 0.66 8.56 -13.53
N PHE A 35 0.20 7.76 -12.57
CA PHE A 35 -1.05 7.98 -11.85
C PHE A 35 -1.03 9.31 -11.05
N LEU A 36 0.04 9.59 -10.32
CA LEU A 36 0.20 10.82 -9.52
C LEU A 36 0.17 12.09 -10.39
N LYS A 37 0.73 12.03 -11.60
CA LYS A 37 0.67 13.14 -12.57
C LYS A 37 -0.76 13.43 -13.04
N MET A 38 -1.61 12.40 -13.11
CA MET A 38 -3.01 12.51 -13.49
C MET A 38 -3.86 13.07 -12.35
N VAL A 39 -3.75 12.50 -11.14
CA VAL A 39 -4.64 12.86 -10.02
C VAL A 39 -4.17 14.08 -9.22
N LYS A 40 -2.88 14.43 -9.30
CA LYS A 40 -2.27 15.63 -8.69
C LYS A 40 -2.70 15.83 -7.23
N PRO A 41 -2.33 14.92 -6.32
CA PRO A 41 -2.82 14.98 -4.96
C PRO A 41 -2.21 16.17 -4.23
N HIS A 42 -3.01 16.87 -3.41
CA HIS A 42 -2.49 17.91 -2.53
C HIS A 42 -1.55 17.34 -1.44
N LYS A 43 -1.81 16.11 -0.99
CA LYS A 43 -1.01 15.38 -0.01
C LYS A 43 -0.81 13.94 -0.48
N HIS A 44 0.44 13.50 -0.55
CA HIS A 44 0.81 12.11 -0.84
C HIS A 44 1.45 11.48 0.39
N VAL A 45 0.74 10.59 1.06
CA VAL A 45 1.18 10.00 2.34
C VAL A 45 1.89 8.68 2.12
N LYS A 46 3.09 8.52 2.69
CA LYS A 46 3.87 7.27 2.66
C LYS A 46 4.45 6.98 4.05
N SER A 47 4.71 5.71 4.33
CA SER A 47 5.57 5.38 5.47
C SER A 47 6.98 5.90 5.24
N ARG A 48 7.60 6.43 6.29
CA ARG A 48 9.02 6.81 6.32
C ARG A 48 9.93 5.61 6.12
N SER A 49 9.49 4.42 6.52
CA SER A 49 10.22 3.18 6.40
C SER A 49 10.30 2.74 4.93
N GLY A 50 11.52 2.67 4.39
CA GLY A 50 11.75 2.25 3.00
C GLY A 50 11.36 3.27 1.94
N TYR A 51 11.12 4.53 2.30
CA TYR A 51 10.83 5.58 1.33
C TYR A 51 12.09 5.98 0.54
N LEU A 52 12.01 5.91 -0.80
CA LEU A 52 13.12 6.21 -1.71
C LEU A 52 13.03 7.59 -2.38
N GLY A 53 11.94 8.34 -2.18
CA GLY A 53 11.79 9.69 -2.74
C GLY A 53 11.37 9.75 -4.22
N ILE A 54 11.07 8.63 -4.89
CA ILE A 54 10.82 8.60 -6.34
C ILE A 54 9.55 9.38 -6.75
N GLU A 55 8.61 9.56 -5.82
CA GLU A 55 7.35 10.28 -6.04
C GLU A 55 7.45 11.80 -5.77
N GLU A 56 8.55 12.30 -5.16
CA GLU A 56 8.60 13.69 -4.68
C GLU A 56 8.44 14.73 -5.78
N GLU A 57 9.20 14.59 -6.88
CA GLU A 57 9.18 15.57 -7.97
C GLU A 57 7.81 15.65 -8.64
N VAL A 58 7.17 14.51 -8.91
CA VAL A 58 5.85 14.48 -9.57
C VAL A 58 4.77 15.06 -8.66
N VAL A 59 4.84 14.80 -7.36
CA VAL A 59 3.88 15.38 -6.39
C VAL A 59 4.09 16.89 -6.27
N ARG A 60 5.33 17.36 -6.09
CA ARG A 60 5.66 18.78 -5.96
C ARG A 60 5.34 19.58 -7.23
N SER A 61 5.66 19.06 -8.41
CA SER A 61 5.32 19.70 -9.69
C SER A 61 3.81 19.76 -9.95
N GLY A 62 3.04 18.84 -9.35
CA GLY A 62 1.58 18.89 -9.30
C GLY A 62 1.00 19.87 -8.27
N GLY A 63 1.83 20.54 -7.48
CA GLY A 63 1.42 21.46 -6.40
C GLY A 63 1.12 20.78 -5.06
N GLY A 64 1.46 19.49 -4.93
CA GLY A 64 1.26 18.71 -3.71
C GLY A 64 2.50 18.63 -2.81
N GLU A 65 2.33 17.93 -1.68
CA GLU A 65 3.39 17.64 -0.72
C GLU A 65 3.43 16.15 -0.37
N VAL A 66 4.64 15.59 -0.25
CA VAL A 66 4.84 14.26 0.31
C VAL A 66 4.89 14.33 1.84
N VAL A 67 4.02 13.59 2.50
CA VAL A 67 3.96 13.50 3.97
C VAL A 67 4.43 12.12 4.40
N LEU A 68 5.49 12.08 5.21
CA LEU A 68 6.04 10.84 5.75
C LEU A 68 5.53 10.60 7.17
N VAL A 69 4.95 9.42 7.39
CA VAL A 69 4.46 8.97 8.71
C VAL A 69 5.29 7.80 9.22
N ASP A 70 5.37 7.63 10.54
CA ASP A 70 6.06 6.49 11.13
C ASP A 70 5.22 5.21 11.00
N ASP A 71 5.90 4.06 10.95
CA ASP A 71 5.22 2.77 10.95
C ASP A 71 4.49 2.53 12.27
N ILE A 72 3.22 2.15 12.17
CA ILE A 72 2.47 1.65 13.32
C ILE A 72 2.85 0.19 13.52
N GLY A 73 3.51 -0.11 14.64
CA GLY A 73 3.87 -1.48 14.99
C GLY A 73 2.66 -2.37 15.26
N GLY A 74 2.87 -3.70 15.22
CA GLY A 74 1.93 -4.68 15.77
C GLY A 74 1.36 -5.67 14.77
N ILE A 75 1.24 -5.34 13.48
CA ILE A 75 0.65 -6.24 12.47
C ILE A 75 1.35 -6.09 11.12
N SER A 76 1.91 -7.17 10.59
CA SER A 76 2.35 -7.23 9.18
C SER A 76 1.87 -8.52 8.54
N THR A 77 1.59 -8.49 7.23
CA THR A 77 1.17 -9.68 6.47
C THR A 77 2.19 -10.81 6.58
N SER A 78 3.49 -10.47 6.56
CA SER A 78 4.57 -11.43 6.78
C SER A 78 4.50 -12.09 8.16
N ALA A 79 4.19 -11.33 9.21
CA ALA A 79 4.01 -11.87 10.56
C ALA A 79 2.78 -12.78 10.66
N ILE A 80 1.66 -12.42 10.00
CA ILE A 80 0.45 -13.25 9.93
C ILE A 80 0.76 -14.59 9.24
N ILE A 81 1.41 -14.57 8.07
CA ILE A 81 1.78 -15.79 7.33
C ILE A 81 2.69 -16.68 8.18
N LYS A 82 3.74 -16.10 8.78
CA LYS A 82 4.65 -16.84 9.67
C LYS A 82 3.90 -17.47 10.85
N LYS A 83 2.96 -16.75 11.45
CA LYS A 83 2.14 -17.26 12.55
C LYS A 83 1.29 -18.46 12.10
N ILE A 84 0.69 -18.40 10.91
CA ILE A 84 -0.09 -19.52 10.34
C ILE A 84 0.81 -20.73 10.05
N GLN A 85 1.97 -20.51 9.44
CA GLN A 85 2.94 -21.58 9.14
C GLN A 85 3.51 -22.26 10.40
N ALA A 86 3.55 -21.55 11.52
CA ALA A 86 3.99 -22.07 12.81
C ALA A 86 2.89 -22.79 13.61
N LEU A 87 1.64 -22.80 13.12
CA LEU A 87 0.57 -23.57 13.78
C LEU A 87 0.86 -25.08 13.67
N PRO A 88 0.63 -25.87 14.73
CA PRO A 88 0.75 -27.33 14.64
C PRO A 88 -0.17 -27.88 13.54
N HIS A 89 0.33 -28.85 12.78
CA HIS A 89 -0.44 -29.50 11.72
C HIS A 89 -1.51 -30.47 12.28
N ASP A 90 -1.34 -30.91 13.53
CA ASP A 90 -2.30 -31.73 14.24
C ASP A 90 -3.40 -30.87 14.87
N ARG A 91 -4.48 -30.67 14.12
CA ARG A 91 -5.82 -30.63 14.70
C ARG A 91 -6.50 -31.96 14.35
N PRO A 92 -7.24 -32.58 15.29
CA PRO A 92 -7.92 -33.85 15.05
C PRO A 92 -8.87 -33.79 13.84
#